data_AF-A0AAP1RCU1-F1
#
_entry.id   AF-A0AAP1RCU1-F1
#
_cell.length_a   1.000
_cell.length_b   1.000
_cell.length_c   1.000
_cell.angle_alpha   90.00
_cell.angle_beta   90.00
_cell.angle_gamma   90.00
#
_symmetry.space_group_name_H-M   'P 1'
#
loop_
_entity.id
_entity.type
_entity.pdbx_description
1 polymer ?
#
loop_
_entity_poly.entity_id
_entity_poly.type
_entity_poly.pdbx_seq_one_letter_code
_entity_poly.pdbx_strand_id
1 'polypeptide(L)'
;LYPGRIDLGLGRAPGADQATMRALRRDRLGNGDDFPEQVAELEMLLGPRRSQQSLLAVPGEGTQVPIWLLGSSLFSAHLAAQKGLPYAFASHFAPRYLHEALRIYRSNFQPSAVLDKPYAMIGVPLI
;
A
#
# COMPACT_ATOMS: atom_id res chain seq x y z
N LEU A 1 -16.41 5.79 -13.58
CA LEU A 1 -16.56 4.52 -14.34
C LEU A 1 -17.12 3.39 -13.47
N TYR A 2 -16.58 3.12 -12.28
CA TYR A 2 -17.07 2.03 -11.42
C TYR A 2 -17.18 2.44 -9.93
N PRO A 3 -18.19 3.23 -9.54
CA PRO A 3 -18.33 3.71 -8.17
C PRO A 3 -18.43 2.56 -7.16
N GLY A 4 -17.67 2.64 -6.06
CA GLY A 4 -17.70 1.65 -4.98
C GLY A 4 -17.20 0.24 -5.36
N ARG A 5 -16.54 0.07 -6.52
CA ARG A 5 -16.09 -1.23 -7.03
C ARG A 5 -14.59 -1.31 -7.28
N ILE A 6 -13.82 -0.31 -6.84
CA ILE A 6 -12.39 -0.21 -7.10
C ILE A 6 -11.68 -0.17 -5.76
N ASP A 7 -10.71 -1.08 -5.60
CA ASP A 7 -9.71 -1.06 -4.55
C ASP A 7 -8.35 -0.73 -5.17
N LEU A 8 -7.55 0.09 -4.49
CA LEU A 8 -6.21 0.48 -4.92
C LEU A 8 -5.16 -0.30 -4.11
N GLY A 9 -4.62 -1.37 -4.72
CA GLY A 9 -3.53 -2.14 -4.13
C GLY A 9 -2.16 -1.49 -4.36
N LEU A 10 -1.44 -1.19 -3.28
CA LEU A 10 -0.12 -0.56 -3.30
C LEU A 10 0.94 -1.53 -2.78
N GLY A 11 1.97 -1.79 -3.59
CA GLY A 11 3.10 -2.63 -3.21
C GLY A 11 4.43 -1.96 -3.53
N ARG A 12 5.45 -2.27 -2.72
CA ARG A 12 6.83 -1.75 -2.88
C ARG A 12 7.62 -2.42 -4.02
N ALA A 13 7.04 -3.43 -4.68
CA ALA A 13 7.78 -4.25 -5.63
C ALA A 13 8.31 -3.39 -6.79
N PRO A 14 9.57 -3.60 -7.24
CA PRO A 14 10.11 -2.88 -8.39
C PRO A 14 9.31 -3.18 -9.68
N GLY A 15 8.44 -4.18 -9.71
CA GLY A 15 7.53 -4.42 -10.83
C GLY A 15 8.19 -4.90 -12.13
N ALA A 16 9.50 -4.77 -12.27
CA ALA A 16 10.27 -5.17 -13.44
C ALA A 16 11.76 -5.40 -13.09
N ASP A 17 12.53 -5.87 -14.08
CA ASP A 17 13.99 -6.00 -13.97
C ASP A 17 14.68 -4.63 -13.83
N GLN A 18 15.95 -4.64 -13.43
CA GLN A 18 16.74 -3.43 -13.17
C GLN A 18 16.93 -2.52 -14.39
N ALA A 19 16.91 -3.06 -15.61
CA ALA A 19 17.02 -2.24 -16.81
C ALA A 19 15.69 -1.52 -17.08
N THR A 20 14.57 -2.23 -17.00
CA THR A 20 13.23 -1.65 -17.13
C THR A 20 12.96 -0.59 -16.06
N MET A 21 13.38 -0.84 -14.81
CA MET A 21 13.27 0.12 -13.72
C MET A 21 14.05 1.40 -13.95
N ARG A 22 15.29 1.30 -14.45
CA ARG A 22 16.09 2.49 -14.82
C ARG A 22 15.48 3.29 -15.96
N ALA A 23 14.83 2.63 -16.92
CA ALA A 23 14.15 3.30 -18.02
C ALA A 23 12.90 4.07 -17.54
N LEU A 24 12.13 3.52 -16.60
CA LEU A 24 10.93 4.14 -16.05
C LEU A 24 11.24 5.21 -14.98
N ARG A 25 12.34 5.05 -14.22
CA ARG A 25 12.75 5.98 -13.16
C ARG A 25 13.91 6.85 -13.61
N ARG A 26 13.62 7.87 -14.43
CA ARG A 26 14.64 8.77 -15.02
C ARG A 26 15.49 9.54 -14.00
N ASP A 27 15.00 9.85 -12.79
CA ASP A 27 15.73 10.73 -11.84
C ASP A 27 15.62 10.39 -10.33
N ARG A 28 14.94 9.29 -9.94
CA ARG A 28 14.80 8.88 -8.53
C ARG A 28 15.46 7.53 -8.28
N LEU A 29 16.71 7.56 -7.80
CA LEU A 29 17.39 6.45 -7.12
C LEU A 29 16.75 6.16 -5.74
N GLY A 30 15.43 6.08 -5.66
CA GLY A 30 14.72 5.69 -4.44
C GLY A 30 14.86 4.19 -4.23
N ASN A 31 15.50 3.79 -3.13
CA ASN A 31 15.73 2.40 -2.72
C ASN A 31 14.47 1.69 -2.16
N GLY A 32 13.30 2.33 -2.28
CA GLY A 32 12.03 1.84 -1.74
C GLY A 32 11.82 2.19 -0.26
N ASP A 33 12.76 2.90 0.38
CA ASP A 33 12.57 3.44 1.73
C ASP A 33 11.59 4.62 1.73
N ASP A 34 11.35 5.23 0.56
CA ASP A 34 10.40 6.33 0.33
C ASP A 34 8.94 5.87 0.18
N PHE A 35 8.68 4.57 0.28
CA PHE A 35 7.35 4.01 0.08
C PHE A 35 6.30 4.52 1.10
N PRO A 36 6.59 4.63 2.41
CA PRO A 36 5.66 5.22 3.37
C PRO A 36 5.24 6.65 3.00
N GLU A 37 6.20 7.46 2.54
CA GLU A 37 5.99 8.84 2.11
C GLU A 37 5.15 8.89 0.83
N GLN A 38 5.43 8.02 -0.14
CA GLN A 38 4.64 7.90 -1.37
C GLN A 38 3.18 7.50 -1.07
N VAL A 39 2.96 6.58 -0.13
CA VAL A 39 1.60 6.21 0.31
C VAL A 39 0.90 7.41 0.95
N ALA A 40 1.60 8.14 1.83
CA ALA A 40 1.04 9.32 2.49
C ALA A 40 0.71 10.46 1.50
N GLU A 41 1.59 10.69 0.52
CA GLU A 41 1.36 11.64 -0.57
C GLU A 41 0.13 11.24 -1.38
N LEU A 42 -0.01 9.96 -1.73
CA LEU A 42 -1.15 9.45 -2.48
C LEU A 42 -2.47 9.55 -1.70
N GLU A 43 -2.48 9.20 -0.41
CA GLU A 43 -3.63 9.41 0.49
C GLU A 43 -4.07 10.88 0.51
N MET A 44 -3.10 11.81 0.54
CA MET A 44 -3.37 13.25 0.51
C MET A 44 -3.94 13.71 -0.83
N LEU A 45 -3.42 13.20 -1.95
CA LEU A 45 -3.88 13.54 -3.29
C LEU A 45 -5.28 13.00 -3.62
N LEU A 46 -5.63 11.82 -3.08
CA LEU A 46 -6.93 11.18 -3.29
C LEU A 46 -8.00 11.62 -2.28
N GLY A 47 -7.57 12.30 -1.22
CA GLY A 47 -8.45 12.88 -0.20
C GLY A 47 -9.15 14.17 -0.66
N PRO A 48 -9.93 14.81 0.22
CA PRO A 48 -10.54 16.10 -0.04
C PRO A 48 -9.50 17.19 -0.33
N ARG A 49 -9.83 18.09 -1.25
CA ARG A 49 -8.97 19.23 -1.61
C ARG A 49 -8.60 20.07 -0.40
N ARG A 50 -7.30 20.34 -0.24
CA ARG A 50 -6.80 21.29 0.78
C ARG A 50 -6.64 22.68 0.18
N SER A 51 -6.86 23.73 0.99
CA SER A 51 -6.52 25.10 0.60
C SER A 51 -5.02 25.19 0.31
N GLN A 52 -4.63 25.74 -0.84
CA GLN A 52 -3.24 25.87 -1.33
C GLN A 52 -2.58 24.59 -1.88
N GLN A 53 -3.35 23.54 -2.18
CA GLN A 53 -2.82 22.37 -2.86
C GLN A 53 -2.51 22.69 -4.34
N SER A 54 -1.23 22.64 -4.71
CA SER A 54 -0.73 22.95 -6.07
C SER A 54 -0.86 21.78 -7.04
N LEU A 55 -0.82 20.54 -6.54
CA LEU A 55 -0.95 19.31 -7.33
C LEU A 55 -2.31 18.65 -7.06
N LEU A 56 -3.07 18.43 -8.14
CA LEU A 56 -4.37 17.77 -8.09
C LEU A 56 -4.30 16.44 -8.82
N ALA A 57 -4.79 15.37 -8.18
CA ALA A 57 -4.99 14.10 -8.86
C ALA A 57 -6.30 14.17 -9.65
N VAL A 58 -6.25 14.30 -10.97
CA VAL A 58 -7.47 14.26 -11.80
C VAL A 58 -7.49 12.92 -12.55
N PRO A 59 -8.54 12.09 -12.42
CA PRO A 59 -9.83 12.30 -11.73
C PRO A 59 -9.87 11.78 -10.27
N GLY A 60 -8.72 11.64 -9.60
CA GLY A 60 -8.60 10.98 -8.28
C GLY A 60 -8.97 11.84 -7.05
N GLU A 61 -9.02 13.16 -7.17
CA GLU A 61 -9.30 14.11 -6.10
C GLU A 61 -10.66 13.81 -5.45
N GLY A 62 -10.67 13.76 -4.11
CA GLY A 62 -11.88 13.50 -3.34
C GLY A 62 -12.48 12.10 -3.50
N THR A 63 -11.88 11.23 -4.32
CA THR A 63 -12.40 9.87 -4.54
C THR A 63 -12.31 9.00 -3.30
N GLN A 64 -11.28 9.22 -2.48
CA GLN A 64 -11.02 8.44 -1.26
C GLN A 64 -11.10 6.92 -1.53
N VAL A 65 -10.61 6.48 -2.70
CA VAL A 65 -10.64 5.09 -3.10
C VAL A 65 -9.98 4.22 -2.02
N PRO A 66 -10.58 3.08 -1.62
CA PRO A 66 -9.99 2.22 -0.60
C PRO A 66 -8.59 1.76 -0.97
N ILE A 67 -7.62 2.01 -0.10
CA ILE A 67 -6.23 1.62 -0.29
C ILE A 67 -5.94 0.32 0.44
N TRP A 68 -5.29 -0.62 -0.24
CA TRP A 68 -4.74 -1.84 0.33
C TRP A 68 -3.22 -1.82 0.29
N LEU A 69 -2.58 -2.16 1.39
CA LEU A 69 -1.14 -2.40 1.39
C LEU A 69 -0.86 -3.87 1.04
N LEU A 70 -0.11 -4.06 -0.03
CA LEU A 70 0.33 -5.35 -0.54
C LEU A 70 1.78 -5.58 -0.14
N GLY A 71 2.10 -6.78 0.34
CA GLY A 71 3.50 -7.06 0.67
C GLY A 71 3.87 -8.52 0.86
N SER A 72 5.18 -8.73 0.87
CA SER A 72 5.85 -10.02 1.06
C SER A 72 7.01 -9.91 2.06
N SER A 73 6.98 -8.91 2.94
CA SER A 73 7.98 -8.65 3.97
C SER A 73 7.35 -8.15 5.28
N LEU A 74 8.08 -8.28 6.39
CA LEU A 74 7.60 -7.79 7.69
C LEU A 74 7.44 -6.27 7.73
N PHE A 75 8.24 -5.53 6.94
CA PHE A 75 8.10 -4.08 6.79
C PHE A 75 6.69 -3.67 6.36
N SER A 76 6.13 -4.34 5.35
CA SER A 76 4.78 -4.04 4.87
C SER A 76 3.69 -4.29 5.92
N ALA A 77 3.88 -5.30 6.78
CA ALA A 77 2.99 -5.58 7.90
C ALA A 77 3.03 -4.45 8.94
N HIS A 78 4.23 -3.95 9.28
CA HIS A 78 4.39 -2.81 10.18
C HIS A 78 3.73 -1.56 9.61
N LEU A 79 3.97 -1.23 8.34
CA LEU A 79 3.40 -0.05 7.71
C LEU A 79 1.85 -0.10 7.67
N ALA A 80 1.29 -1.26 7.30
CA ALA A 80 -0.16 -1.45 7.27
C ALA A 80 -0.80 -1.36 8.66
N ALA A 81 -0.11 -1.88 9.68
CA ALA A 81 -0.56 -1.78 11.07
C ALA A 81 -0.56 -0.33 11.57
N GLN A 82 0.54 0.39 11.33
CA GLN A 82 0.70 1.79 11.74
C GLN A 82 -0.29 2.74 11.07
N LYS A 83 -0.57 2.53 9.78
CA LYS A 83 -1.56 3.34 9.04
C LYS A 83 -3.01 2.90 9.29
N GLY A 84 -3.23 1.76 9.94
CA GLY A 84 -4.57 1.19 10.10
C GLY A 84 -5.25 0.85 8.77
N LEU A 85 -4.48 0.38 7.79
CA LEU A 85 -4.96 0.03 6.46
C LEU A 85 -5.20 -1.48 6.33
N PRO A 86 -6.08 -1.91 5.40
CA PRO A 86 -6.21 -3.32 5.07
C PRO A 86 -4.92 -3.86 4.44
N TYR A 87 -4.59 -5.11 4.75
CA TYR A 87 -3.31 -5.72 4.41
C TYR A 87 -3.48 -7.00 3.60
N ALA A 88 -2.77 -7.14 2.48
CA ALA A 88 -2.71 -8.38 1.72
C ALA A 88 -1.28 -8.94 1.67
N PHE A 89 -1.09 -10.16 2.18
CA PHE A 89 0.22 -10.82 2.19
C PHE A 89 0.37 -11.83 1.03
N ALA A 90 1.42 -11.67 0.23
CA ALA A 90 1.76 -12.58 -0.87
C ALA A 90 2.60 -13.76 -0.36
N SER A 91 1.94 -14.81 0.16
CA SER A 91 2.64 -15.96 0.76
C SER A 91 3.41 -16.79 -0.26
N HIS A 92 3.05 -16.76 -1.54
CA HIS A 92 3.80 -17.43 -2.61
C HIS A 92 5.21 -16.85 -2.82
N PHE A 93 5.44 -15.56 -2.51
CA PHE A 93 6.78 -14.96 -2.59
C PHE A 93 7.61 -15.15 -1.32
N ALA A 94 6.94 -15.16 -0.16
CA ALA A 94 7.62 -15.19 1.14
C ALA A 94 6.88 -16.08 2.16
N PRO A 95 6.75 -17.39 1.89
CA PRO A 95 5.90 -18.27 2.69
C PRO A 95 6.35 -18.33 4.15
N ARG A 96 7.67 -18.31 4.39
CA ARG A 96 8.28 -18.33 5.74
C ARG A 96 7.84 -17.18 6.65
N TYR A 97 7.45 -16.04 6.07
CA TYR A 97 7.10 -14.84 6.83
C TYR A 97 5.60 -14.69 7.05
N LEU A 98 4.74 -15.56 6.49
CA LEU A 98 3.29 -15.39 6.53
C LEU A 98 2.75 -15.19 7.95
N HIS A 99 3.00 -16.15 8.84
CA HIS A 99 2.45 -16.10 10.19
C HIS A 99 3.01 -14.94 11.00
N GLU A 100 4.29 -14.64 10.84
CA GLU A 100 4.93 -13.53 11.53
C GLU A 100 4.41 -12.17 11.05
N ALA A 101 4.24 -11.98 9.74
CA ALA A 101 3.66 -10.77 9.15
C ALA A 101 2.23 -10.55 9.67
N LEU A 102 1.40 -11.59 9.70
CA LEU A 102 0.03 -11.49 10.24
C LEU A 102 0.01 -11.17 11.73
N ARG A 103 0.92 -11.76 12.51
CA ARG A 103 1.07 -11.48 13.94
C ARG A 103 1.45 -10.01 14.14
N ILE A 104 2.48 -9.53 13.44
CA ILE A 104 2.92 -8.12 13.50
C ILE A 104 1.78 -7.19 13.12
N TYR A 105 1.09 -7.46 12.01
CA TYR A 105 -0.01 -6.64 11.54
C TYR A 105 -1.11 -6.52 12.60
N ARG A 106 -1.56 -7.65 13.14
CA ARG A 106 -2.66 -7.69 14.13
C ARG A 106 -2.27 -7.11 15.48
N SER A 107 -1.07 -7.41 15.98
CA SER A 107 -0.62 -6.96 17.30
C SER A 107 -0.29 -5.47 17.36
N ASN A 108 0.14 -4.88 16.25
CA ASN A 108 0.53 -3.47 16.18
C ASN A 108 -0.50 -2.58 15.50
N PHE A 109 -1.68 -3.13 15.16
CA PHE A 109 -2.70 -2.43 14.41
C PHE A 109 -3.21 -1.21 15.18
N GLN A 110 -3.19 -0.06 14.51
CA GLN A 110 -3.76 1.18 15.03
C GLN A 110 -5.05 1.46 14.26
N PRO A 111 -6.22 1.54 14.93
CA PRO A 111 -7.46 1.96 14.29
C PRO A 111 -7.28 3.30 13.56
N SER A 112 -7.93 3.42 12.40
CA SER A 112 -7.86 4.60 11.55
C SER A 112 -9.26 5.00 11.07
N ALA A 113 -9.35 6.08 10.29
CA ALA A 113 -10.60 6.43 9.61
C ALA A 113 -11.08 5.35 8.60
N VAL A 114 -10.22 4.39 8.23
CA VAL A 114 -10.53 3.33 7.27
C VAL A 114 -11.02 2.05 7.95
N LEU A 115 -10.42 1.67 9.08
CA LEU A 115 -10.69 0.40 9.77
C LEU A 115 -10.59 0.53 11.29
N ASP A 116 -11.61 0.01 11.99
CA ASP A 116 -11.62 -0.09 13.46
C ASP A 116 -10.85 -1.31 14.00
N LYS A 117 -10.62 -2.32 13.15
CA LYS A 117 -9.96 -3.58 13.51
C LYS A 117 -9.13 -4.12 12.34
N PRO A 118 -8.10 -4.95 12.61
CA PRO A 118 -7.24 -5.49 11.56
C PRO A 118 -8.04 -6.27 10.52
N TYR A 119 -7.81 -6.00 9.23
CA TYR A 119 -8.43 -6.72 8.12
C TYR A 119 -7.35 -7.18 7.14
N ALA A 120 -7.23 -8.50 6.98
CA ALA A 120 -6.14 -9.10 6.22
C ALA A 120 -6.62 -10.11 5.18
N MET A 121 -5.95 -10.13 4.03
CA MET A 121 -6.05 -11.15 2.99
C MET A 121 -4.70 -11.85 2.78
N ILE A 122 -4.72 -13.09 2.30
CA ILE A 122 -3.52 -13.88 2.03
C ILE A 122 -3.61 -14.44 0.60
N GLY A 123 -2.60 -14.13 -0.22
CA GLY A 123 -2.45 -14.71 -1.56
C GLY A 123 -1.70 -16.03 -1.48
N VAL A 124 -2.44 -17.14 -1.45
CA VAL A 124 -1.90 -18.50 -1.38
C VAL A 124 -1.72 -19.12 -2.77
N PRO A 125 -0.65 -19.90 -3.01
CA PRO A 125 -0.58 -20.74 -4.19
C PRO A 125 -1.61 -21.88 -4.07
N LEU A 126 -2.37 -22.12 -5.14
CA LEU A 126 -3.19 -23.32 -5.25
C LEU A 126 -2.31 -24.45 -5.81
N ILE A 127 -2.35 -25.63 -5.17
CA ILE A 127 -1.69 -26.85 -5.63
C ILE A 127 -2.77 -27.81 -6.08
#